data_AF-A0A385BNP7-F1
#
_entry.id   AF-A0A385BNP7-F1
#
_cell.length_a   1.000
_cell.length_b   1.000
_cell.length_c   1.000
_cell.angle_alpha   90.00
_cell.angle_beta   90.00
_cell.angle_gamma   90.00
#
_symmetry.space_group_name_H-M   'P 1'
#
loop_
_entity.id
_entity.type
_entity.pdbx_description
1 polymer ?
#
loop_
_entity_poly.entity_id
_entity_poly.type
_entity_poly.pdbx_seq_one_letter_code
_entity_poly.pdbx_strand_id
1 'polypeptide(L)'
;MQDLLSNIRQCTICEKHLPSGPRPIVSAHPKVKIVIIGQAPGTKVHKTGIPWDDASGKQLRNWLGVTDAVFYDETKIAIMPMGFCYPGKGKSGDLPPRPECAQQWHKPLLEHLPNVELILLIGMYAQNYYLKNKAKNTLTETVANFKAYLPKYLPLPHPSPRNRFWLTKNPWFEIEVLPELRSRVQELI
;
A
#
# COMPACT_ATOMS: atom_id res chain seq x y z
N MET A 1 -15.55 -3.58 12.89
CA MET A 1 -14.14 -3.76 12.45
C MET A 1 -13.65 -5.20 12.63
N GLN A 2 -13.66 -5.75 13.84
CA GLN A 2 -13.17 -7.11 14.08
C GLN A 2 -13.90 -8.16 13.22
N ASP A 3 -15.22 -8.10 13.14
CA ASP A 3 -16.02 -9.00 12.29
C ASP A 3 -15.67 -8.86 10.80
N LEU A 4 -15.49 -7.62 10.33
CA LEU A 4 -15.10 -7.36 8.93
C LEU A 4 -13.73 -7.98 8.61
N LEU A 5 -12.73 -7.79 9.49
CA LEU A 5 -11.41 -8.40 9.32
C LEU A 5 -11.47 -9.93 9.42
N SER A 6 -12.32 -10.48 10.28
CA SER A 6 -12.58 -11.92 10.36
C SER A 6 -13.16 -12.47 9.06
N ASN A 7 -14.13 -11.77 8.47
CA ASN A 7 -14.72 -12.13 7.17
C ASN A 7 -13.70 -12.05 6.04
N ILE A 8 -12.86 -11.00 6.03
CA ILE A 8 -11.81 -10.86 5.03
C ILE A 8 -10.81 -12.02 5.12
N ARG A 9 -10.38 -12.41 6.33
CA ARG A 9 -9.42 -13.51 6.53
C ARG A 9 -9.95 -14.86 6.02
N GLN A 10 -11.26 -15.03 5.97
CA GLN A 10 -11.95 -16.24 5.47
C GLN A 10 -12.34 -16.15 3.98
N CYS A 11 -12.03 -15.04 3.31
CA CYS A 11 -12.43 -14.81 1.91
C CYS A 11 -11.73 -15.78 0.93
N THR A 12 -12.53 -16.47 0.11
CA THR A 12 -12.06 -17.42 -0.92
C THR A 12 -12.38 -16.99 -2.36
N ILE A 13 -12.90 -15.77 -2.59
CA ILE A 13 -13.42 -15.31 -3.90
C ILE A 13 -12.46 -15.57 -5.07
N CYS A 14 -11.15 -15.34 -4.89
CA CYS A 14 -10.14 -15.48 -5.94
C CYS A 14 -9.39 -16.83 -5.90
N GLU A 15 -9.78 -17.79 -5.06
CA GLU A 15 -9.07 -19.06 -4.80
C GLU A 15 -8.62 -19.79 -6.07
N LYS A 16 -9.52 -19.92 -7.07
CA LYS A 16 -9.24 -20.60 -8.34
C LYS A 16 -8.09 -19.99 -9.17
N HIS A 17 -7.64 -18.79 -8.81
CA HIS A 17 -6.57 -18.05 -9.48
C HIS A 17 -5.29 -17.95 -8.63
N LEU A 18 -5.29 -18.46 -7.40
CA LEU A 18 -4.15 -18.32 -6.48
C LEU A 18 -3.37 -19.64 -6.42
N PRO A 19 -2.12 -19.70 -6.93
CA PRO A 19 -1.35 -20.94 -6.95
C PRO A 19 -0.96 -21.45 -5.56
N SER A 20 -1.06 -20.60 -4.53
CA SER A 20 -0.76 -20.96 -3.14
C SER A 20 -1.99 -20.83 -2.23
N GLY A 21 -3.19 -20.76 -2.83
CA GLY A 21 -4.45 -20.58 -2.10
C GLY A 21 -4.63 -19.19 -1.48
N PRO A 22 -5.82 -18.92 -0.92
CA PRO A 22 -6.13 -17.66 -0.27
C PRO A 22 -5.40 -17.53 1.08
N ARG A 23 -4.73 -16.39 1.25
CA ARG A 23 -4.27 -15.91 2.57
C ARG A 23 -4.37 -14.39 2.59
N PRO A 24 -5.55 -13.84 2.87
CA PRO A 24 -5.78 -12.39 2.85
C PRO A 24 -4.93 -11.69 3.92
N ILE A 25 -4.04 -10.81 3.49
CA ILE A 25 -3.17 -10.00 4.34
C ILE A 25 -3.68 -8.56 4.33
N VAL A 26 -4.30 -8.15 5.44
CA VAL A 26 -4.81 -6.80 5.69
C VAL A 26 -4.73 -6.52 7.18
N SER A 27 -4.37 -5.29 7.54
CA SER A 27 -4.40 -4.80 8.92
C SER A 27 -5.06 -3.43 8.97
N ALA A 28 -5.94 -3.20 9.93
CA ALA A 28 -6.68 -1.95 10.05
C ALA A 28 -7.26 -1.80 11.46
N HIS A 29 -7.26 -0.58 11.98
CA HIS A 29 -7.89 -0.26 13.26
C HIS A 29 -8.70 1.04 13.14
N PRO A 30 -9.87 1.20 13.81
CA PRO A 30 -10.71 2.40 13.66
C PRO A 30 -10.03 3.72 14.06
N LYS A 31 -8.96 3.65 14.87
CA LYS A 31 -8.16 4.82 15.29
C LYS A 31 -7.13 5.27 14.26
N VAL A 32 -6.90 4.49 13.22
CA VAL A 32 -5.83 4.76 12.25
C VAL A 32 -6.05 6.08 11.53
N LYS A 33 -4.96 6.82 11.31
CA LYS A 33 -4.96 8.05 10.51
C LYS A 33 -4.28 7.88 9.15
N ILE A 34 -3.41 6.87 9.02
CA ILE A 34 -2.63 6.59 7.82
C ILE A 34 -2.99 5.21 7.25
N VAL A 35 -3.29 5.14 5.96
CA VAL A 35 -3.51 3.87 5.24
C VAL A 35 -2.46 3.70 4.15
N ILE A 36 -1.82 2.54 4.09
CA ILE A 36 -0.87 2.17 3.04
C ILE A 36 -1.55 1.22 2.06
N ILE A 37 -1.62 1.63 0.79
CA ILE A 37 -2.20 0.84 -0.29
C ILE A 37 -1.09 0.47 -1.28
N GLY A 38 -0.57 -0.75 -1.13
CA GLY A 38 0.40 -1.37 -2.04
C GLY A 38 -0.26 -2.24 -3.11
N GLN A 39 0.53 -3.08 -3.78
CA GLN A 39 0.03 -4.00 -4.82
C GLN A 39 -0.63 -5.24 -4.21
N ALA A 40 0.17 -6.23 -3.83
CA ALA A 40 -0.26 -7.49 -3.24
C ALA A 40 0.89 -8.08 -2.40
N PRO A 41 0.62 -8.97 -1.45
CA PRO A 41 1.69 -9.65 -0.71
C PRO A 41 2.51 -10.54 -1.66
N GLY A 42 3.83 -10.55 -1.50
CA GLY A 42 4.72 -11.48 -2.19
C GLY A 42 4.82 -12.85 -1.50
N THR A 43 5.62 -13.77 -2.05
CA THR A 43 5.74 -15.14 -1.51
C THR A 43 6.19 -15.18 -0.05
N LYS A 44 7.10 -14.30 0.39
CA LYS A 44 7.55 -14.25 1.79
C LYS A 44 6.40 -13.88 2.72
N VAL A 45 5.69 -12.79 2.38
CA VAL A 45 4.52 -12.31 3.14
C VAL A 45 3.41 -13.36 3.15
N HIS A 46 3.18 -14.08 2.05
CA HIS A 46 2.24 -15.19 2.04
C HIS A 46 2.62 -16.34 2.99
N LYS A 47 3.91 -16.56 3.26
CA LYS A 47 4.35 -17.59 4.21
C LYS A 47 4.32 -17.10 5.66
N THR A 48 4.78 -15.87 5.91
CA THR A 48 4.92 -15.32 7.27
C THR A 48 3.64 -14.67 7.78
N GLY A 49 2.82 -14.12 6.90
CA GLY A 49 1.67 -13.27 7.24
C GLY A 49 2.05 -11.83 7.62
N ILE A 50 3.35 -11.49 7.60
CA ILE A 50 3.83 -10.17 8.04
C ILE A 50 4.00 -9.28 6.80
N PRO A 51 3.13 -8.27 6.59
CA PRO A 51 3.23 -7.38 5.44
C PRO A 51 4.51 -6.55 5.50
N TRP A 52 5.16 -6.28 4.36
CA TRP A 52 6.37 -5.45 4.32
C TRP A 52 7.53 -5.94 5.22
N ASP A 53 7.57 -7.23 5.55
CA ASP A 53 8.76 -7.87 6.14
C ASP A 53 9.78 -8.25 5.06
N ASP A 54 10.27 -7.25 4.31
CA ASP A 54 11.31 -7.44 3.31
C ASP A 54 12.12 -6.15 3.10
N ALA A 55 13.06 -6.19 2.15
CA ALA A 55 13.90 -5.03 1.82
C ALA A 55 13.08 -3.82 1.33
N SER A 56 11.97 -4.06 0.64
CA SER A 56 11.08 -2.97 0.19
C SER A 56 10.37 -2.33 1.38
N GLY A 57 9.94 -3.13 2.36
CA GLY A 57 9.34 -2.63 3.59
C GLY A 57 10.32 -1.87 4.47
N LYS A 58 11.57 -2.32 4.58
CA LYS A 58 12.61 -1.57 5.28
C LYS A 58 12.83 -0.19 4.64
N GLN A 59 12.86 -0.14 3.32
CA GLN A 59 12.98 1.13 2.59
C GLN A 59 11.74 2.00 2.77
N LEU A 60 10.53 1.42 2.78
CA LEU A 60 9.30 2.15 3.06
C LEU A 60 9.34 2.81 4.44
N ARG A 61 9.71 2.06 5.48
CA ARG A 61 9.84 2.60 6.85
C ARG A 61 10.87 3.72 6.93
N ASN A 62 11.98 3.61 6.20
CA ASN A 62 12.98 4.68 6.07
C ASN A 62 12.41 5.93 5.36
N TRP A 63 11.59 5.76 4.31
CA TRP A 63 10.90 6.88 3.66
C TRP A 63 9.93 7.57 4.60
N LEU A 64 9.11 6.79 5.31
CA LEU A 64 8.15 7.27 6.30
C LEU A 64 8.83 7.94 7.50
N GLY A 65 10.08 7.57 7.80
CA GLY A 65 10.79 8.05 8.99
C GLY A 65 10.26 7.44 10.29
N VAL A 66 9.81 6.19 10.25
CA VAL A 66 9.20 5.49 11.40
C VAL A 66 9.94 4.21 11.77
N THR A 67 9.81 3.80 13.02
CA THR A 67 10.34 2.52 13.53
C THR A 67 9.43 1.35 13.13
N ASP A 68 9.94 0.12 13.26
CA ASP A 68 9.13 -1.09 13.07
C ASP A 68 7.93 -1.12 14.04
N ALA A 69 8.12 -0.67 15.29
CA ALA A 69 7.05 -0.62 16.29
C ALA A 69 5.89 0.30 15.85
N VAL A 70 6.19 1.48 15.32
CA VAL A 70 5.17 2.40 14.79
C VAL A 70 4.53 1.84 13.51
N PHE A 71 5.33 1.25 12.62
CA PHE A 71 4.84 0.73 11.35
C PHE A 71 3.87 -0.44 11.51
N TYR A 72 4.10 -1.31 12.50
CA TYR A 72 3.26 -2.48 12.78
C TYR A 72 2.20 -2.23 13.86
N ASP A 73 2.12 -1.04 14.43
CA ASP A 73 1.00 -0.64 15.29
C ASP A 73 -0.24 -0.33 14.42
N GLU A 74 -1.19 -1.26 14.40
CA GLU A 74 -2.42 -1.13 13.62
C GLU A 74 -3.26 0.10 13.99
N THR A 75 -3.07 0.66 15.19
CA THR A 75 -3.72 1.90 15.63
C THR A 75 -3.13 3.15 14.98
N LYS A 76 -1.92 3.06 14.43
CA LYS A 76 -1.19 4.16 13.77
C LYS A 76 -1.24 4.03 12.25
N ILE A 77 -0.96 2.83 11.73
CA ILE A 77 -0.85 2.55 10.29
C ILE A 77 -1.66 1.31 9.92
N ALA A 78 -2.53 1.45 8.92
CA ALA A 78 -3.29 0.35 8.31
C ALA A 78 -2.63 -0.06 7.00
N ILE A 79 -2.62 -1.36 6.70
CA ILE A 79 -2.05 -1.92 5.48
C ILE A 79 -3.18 -2.61 4.72
N MET A 80 -3.56 -2.04 3.57
CA MET A 80 -4.67 -2.47 2.72
C MET A 80 -4.21 -2.53 1.26
N PRO A 81 -3.53 -3.61 0.82
CA PRO A 81 -3.03 -3.72 -0.56
C PRO A 81 -4.17 -3.91 -1.57
N MET A 82 -3.96 -3.56 -2.84
CA MET A 82 -4.96 -3.74 -3.91
C MET A 82 -5.46 -5.19 -4.05
N GLY A 83 -4.57 -6.16 -3.88
CA GLY A 83 -4.89 -7.58 -3.76
C GLY A 83 -4.43 -8.09 -2.40
N PHE A 84 -5.32 -8.72 -1.64
CA PHE A 84 -4.99 -9.19 -0.28
C PHE A 84 -4.24 -10.53 -0.28
N CYS A 85 -4.26 -11.28 -1.38
CA CYS A 85 -3.60 -12.58 -1.50
C CYS A 85 -2.44 -12.54 -2.48
N TYR A 86 -1.51 -13.49 -2.33
CA TYR A 86 -0.37 -13.64 -3.23
C TYR A 86 -0.82 -14.14 -4.60
N PRO A 87 -0.65 -13.35 -5.69
CA PRO A 87 -1.22 -13.69 -6.98
C PRO A 87 -0.40 -14.73 -7.76
N GLY A 88 0.75 -15.17 -7.25
CA GLY A 88 1.67 -16.06 -7.94
C GLY A 88 2.85 -15.35 -8.59
N LYS A 89 3.75 -16.14 -9.19
CA LYS A 89 4.99 -15.66 -9.81
C LYS A 89 4.83 -15.57 -11.33
N GLY A 90 5.14 -14.42 -11.89
CA GLY A 90 5.28 -14.19 -13.33
C GLY A 90 6.75 -14.19 -13.80
N LYS A 91 6.98 -13.75 -15.04
CA LYS A 91 8.33 -13.76 -15.65
C LYS A 91 9.32 -12.81 -14.97
N SER A 92 8.87 -11.62 -14.56
CA SER A 92 9.72 -10.55 -14.04
C SER A 92 9.56 -10.30 -12.54
N GLY A 93 8.66 -11.01 -11.87
CA GLY A 93 8.32 -10.78 -10.46
C GLY A 93 6.99 -11.44 -10.12
N ASP A 94 6.34 -10.98 -9.07
CA ASP A 94 4.99 -11.43 -8.73
C ASP A 94 3.97 -10.91 -9.77
N LEU A 95 2.91 -11.68 -9.98
CA LEU A 95 1.80 -11.31 -10.85
C LEU A 95 1.10 -10.04 -10.32
N PRO A 96 0.38 -9.31 -11.18
CA PRO A 96 -0.38 -8.14 -10.74
C PRO A 96 -1.46 -8.49 -9.71
N PRO A 97 -1.88 -7.53 -8.87
CA PRO A 97 -2.95 -7.76 -7.91
C PRO A 97 -4.25 -8.13 -8.61
N ARG A 98 -4.97 -9.07 -8.00
CA ARG A 98 -6.30 -9.53 -8.42
C ARG A 98 -7.36 -8.46 -8.11
N PRO A 99 -8.28 -8.13 -9.04
CA PRO A 99 -9.24 -7.02 -8.86
C PRO A 99 -10.31 -7.28 -7.79
N GLU A 100 -10.60 -8.55 -7.48
CA GLU A 100 -11.70 -8.97 -6.62
C GLU A 100 -11.61 -8.38 -5.21
N CYS A 101 -10.40 -8.28 -4.64
CA CYS A 101 -10.20 -7.78 -3.28
C CYS A 101 -10.57 -6.30 -3.14
N ALA A 102 -10.11 -5.45 -4.07
CA ALA A 102 -10.40 -4.02 -4.03
C ALA A 102 -11.90 -3.73 -4.23
N GLN A 103 -12.55 -4.46 -5.14
CA GLN A 103 -13.99 -4.32 -5.40
C GLN A 103 -14.83 -4.72 -4.19
N GLN A 104 -14.48 -5.84 -3.53
CA GLN A 104 -15.26 -6.38 -2.43
C GLN A 104 -15.00 -5.66 -1.10
N TRP A 105 -13.74 -5.34 -0.78
CA TRP A 105 -13.35 -5.06 0.61
C TRP A 105 -12.87 -3.64 0.87
N HIS A 106 -12.38 -2.89 -0.12
CA HIS A 106 -11.80 -1.56 0.15
C HIS A 106 -12.84 -0.56 0.65
N LYS A 107 -14.03 -0.52 0.04
CA LYS A 107 -15.10 0.40 0.48
C LYS A 107 -15.56 0.09 1.91
N PRO A 108 -15.96 -1.15 2.25
CA PRO A 108 -16.32 -1.50 3.64
C PRO A 108 -15.21 -1.21 4.65
N LEU A 109 -13.94 -1.46 4.30
CA LEU A 109 -12.81 -1.14 5.17
C LEU A 109 -12.71 0.36 5.42
N LEU A 110 -12.68 1.18 4.36
CA LEU A 110 -12.56 2.63 4.48
C LEU A 110 -13.73 3.27 5.23
N GLU A 111 -14.95 2.74 5.09
CA GLU A 111 -16.13 3.19 5.86
C GLU A 111 -15.96 2.94 7.37
N HIS A 112 -15.17 1.94 7.76
CA HIS A 112 -14.84 1.66 9.17
C HIS A 112 -13.60 2.40 9.69
N LEU A 113 -13.00 3.28 8.88
CA LEU A 113 -11.80 4.04 9.22
C LEU A 113 -12.10 5.55 9.20
N PRO A 114 -12.93 6.06 10.13
CA PRO A 114 -13.43 7.44 10.09
C PRO A 114 -12.33 8.49 10.28
N ASN A 115 -11.20 8.11 10.88
CA ASN A 115 -10.10 9.00 11.23
C ASN A 115 -9.01 9.08 10.14
N VAL A 116 -9.20 8.46 8.97
CA VAL A 116 -8.14 8.44 7.95
C VAL A 116 -7.97 9.81 7.32
N GLU A 117 -6.78 10.37 7.52
CA GLU A 117 -6.38 11.68 7.00
C GLU A 117 -5.46 11.53 5.79
N LEU A 118 -4.63 10.48 5.76
CA LEU A 118 -3.63 10.24 4.72
C LEU A 118 -3.70 8.81 4.16
N ILE A 119 -3.73 8.69 2.83
CA ILE A 119 -3.66 7.41 2.11
C ILE A 119 -2.45 7.42 1.18
N LEU A 120 -1.50 6.52 1.44
CA LEU A 120 -0.31 6.32 0.62
C LEU A 120 -0.62 5.37 -0.53
N LEU A 121 -0.54 5.86 -1.77
CA LEU A 121 -0.84 5.09 -2.99
C LEU A 121 0.46 4.62 -3.64
N ILE A 122 0.88 3.39 -3.33
CA ILE A 122 2.18 2.85 -3.74
C ILE A 122 2.04 2.07 -5.05
N GLY A 123 2.57 2.65 -6.13
CA GLY A 123 2.60 2.06 -7.47
C GLY A 123 1.31 2.28 -8.28
N MET A 124 1.40 1.99 -9.59
CA MET A 124 0.36 2.35 -10.57
C MET A 124 -1.01 1.72 -10.29
N TYR A 125 -1.07 0.49 -9.75
CA TYR A 125 -2.35 -0.16 -9.46
C TYR A 125 -3.16 0.62 -8.41
N ALA A 126 -2.52 1.04 -7.32
CA ALA A 126 -3.15 1.86 -6.29
C ALA A 126 -3.50 3.25 -6.83
N GLN A 127 -2.56 3.88 -7.54
CA GLN A 127 -2.75 5.23 -8.10
C GLN A 127 -3.90 5.29 -9.10
N ASN A 128 -3.94 4.38 -10.08
CA ASN A 128 -5.00 4.36 -11.09
C ASN A 128 -6.38 4.09 -10.47
N TYR A 129 -6.45 3.19 -9.48
CA TYR A 129 -7.72 2.87 -8.83
C TYR A 129 -8.29 4.05 -8.04
N TYR A 130 -7.47 4.71 -7.22
CA TYR A 130 -7.92 5.78 -6.33
C TYR A 130 -7.98 7.16 -6.99
N LEU A 131 -7.04 7.47 -7.89
CA LEU A 131 -6.99 8.77 -8.56
C LEU A 131 -7.84 8.81 -9.82
N LYS A 132 -8.17 7.65 -10.42
CA LYS A 132 -9.00 7.55 -11.64
C LYS A 132 -8.50 8.49 -12.73
N ASN A 133 -9.37 9.33 -13.29
CA ASN A 133 -9.06 10.32 -14.31
C ASN A 133 -8.13 11.46 -13.83
N LYS A 134 -7.81 11.54 -12.53
CA LYS A 134 -6.84 12.49 -11.98
C LYS A 134 -5.40 11.96 -11.99
N ALA A 135 -5.20 10.65 -12.19
CA ALA A 135 -3.86 10.10 -12.41
C ALA A 135 -3.24 10.70 -13.69
N LYS A 136 -1.92 10.85 -13.72
CA LYS A 136 -1.21 11.25 -14.94
C LYS A 136 -0.93 10.02 -15.81
N ASN A 137 -0.38 10.24 -17.01
CA ASN A 137 -0.14 9.18 -17.98
C ASN A 137 0.88 8.15 -17.48
N THR A 138 1.83 8.60 -16.66
CA THR A 138 2.88 7.73 -16.09
C THR A 138 2.93 7.78 -14.57
N LEU A 139 3.55 6.74 -13.98
CA LEU A 139 3.90 6.70 -12.55
C LEU A 139 4.70 7.95 -12.15
N THR A 140 5.73 8.28 -12.94
CA THR A 140 6.63 9.39 -12.65
C THR A 140 5.89 10.71 -12.60
N GLU A 141 5.06 11.01 -13.60
CA GLU A 141 4.27 12.25 -13.64
C GLU A 141 3.25 12.32 -12.50
N THR A 142 2.64 11.17 -12.14
CA THR A 142 1.69 11.12 -11.02
C THR A 142 2.39 11.42 -9.70
N VAL A 143 3.57 10.85 -9.47
CA VAL A 143 4.38 11.12 -8.26
C VAL A 143 4.92 12.54 -8.28
N ALA A 144 5.39 13.06 -9.42
CA ALA A 144 5.88 14.44 -9.52
C ALA A 144 4.77 15.47 -9.22
N ASN A 145 3.53 15.13 -9.54
CA ASN A 145 2.35 15.96 -9.27
C ASN A 145 1.71 15.70 -7.90
N PHE A 146 2.44 15.13 -6.92
CA PHE A 146 1.88 14.67 -5.65
C PHE A 146 1.04 15.72 -4.91
N LYS A 147 1.46 17.00 -4.96
CA LYS A 147 0.78 18.12 -4.29
C LYS A 147 -0.69 18.28 -4.70
N ALA A 148 -1.05 17.91 -5.93
CA ALA A 148 -2.43 17.99 -6.42
C ALA A 148 -3.38 16.95 -5.81
N TYR A 149 -2.83 15.94 -5.12
CA TYR A 149 -3.61 14.85 -4.51
C TYR A 149 -3.69 14.95 -2.98
N LEU A 150 -2.88 15.85 -2.40
CA LEU A 150 -2.95 16.22 -0.99
C LEU A 150 -4.26 16.98 -0.67
N PRO A 151 -4.74 16.95 0.58
CA PRO A 151 -4.13 16.28 1.72
C PRO A 151 -4.40 14.77 1.79
N LYS A 152 -5.39 14.26 1.04
CA LYS A 152 -5.92 12.92 1.24
C LYS A 152 -5.02 11.81 0.70
N TYR A 153 -4.40 12.02 -0.45
CA TYR A 153 -3.60 10.99 -1.13
C TYR A 153 -2.17 11.46 -1.34
N LEU A 154 -1.21 10.56 -1.12
CA LEU A 154 0.17 10.76 -1.52
C LEU A 154 0.62 9.59 -2.42
N PRO A 155 0.78 9.80 -3.74
CA PRO A 155 1.28 8.78 -4.64
C PRO A 155 2.79 8.58 -4.46
N LEU A 156 3.21 7.33 -4.35
CA LEU A 156 4.62 6.95 -4.23
C LEU A 156 4.98 5.86 -5.26
N PRO A 157 6.25 5.81 -5.73
CA PRO A 157 6.76 4.65 -6.45
C PRO A 157 6.90 3.46 -5.48
N HIS A 158 7.07 2.25 -6.02
CA HIS A 158 7.36 1.10 -5.15
C HIS A 158 8.76 1.26 -4.50
N PRO A 159 8.93 0.98 -3.20
CA PRO A 159 10.22 1.09 -2.50
C PRO A 159 11.18 -0.08 -2.78
N SER A 160 11.06 -0.73 -3.95
CA SER A 160 11.89 -1.89 -4.28
C SER A 160 13.33 -1.45 -4.57
N PRO A 161 14.36 -2.22 -4.18
CA PRO A 161 15.74 -1.99 -4.61
C PRO A 161 15.90 -1.93 -6.14
N ARG A 162 14.99 -2.56 -6.89
CA ARG A 162 14.95 -2.50 -8.36
C ARG A 162 14.66 -1.09 -8.90
N ASN A 163 14.02 -0.23 -8.10
CA ASN A 163 13.71 1.15 -8.47
C ASN A 163 14.87 2.13 -8.23
N ARG A 164 16.08 1.66 -7.87
CA ARG A 164 17.26 2.53 -7.71
C ARG A 164 17.52 3.45 -8.89
N PHE A 165 17.38 2.95 -10.11
CA PHE A 165 17.61 3.74 -11.33
C PHE A 165 16.56 4.82 -11.53
N TRP A 166 15.31 4.56 -11.10
CA TRP A 166 14.26 5.56 -11.11
C TRP A 166 14.59 6.67 -10.11
N LEU A 167 15.03 6.34 -8.89
CA LEU A 167 15.42 7.32 -7.87
C LEU A 167 16.58 8.19 -8.34
N THR A 168 17.63 7.60 -8.92
CA THR A 168 18.77 8.36 -9.47
C THR A 168 18.36 9.34 -10.58
N LYS A 169 17.39 8.96 -11.42
CA LYS A 169 16.88 9.83 -12.49
C LYS A 169 15.87 10.87 -12.00
N ASN A 170 15.32 10.71 -10.80
CA ASN A 170 14.28 11.54 -10.22
C ASN A 170 14.69 12.02 -8.83
N PRO A 171 15.80 12.78 -8.70
CA PRO A 171 16.31 13.22 -7.41
C PRO A 171 15.30 14.08 -6.64
N TRP A 172 14.41 14.77 -7.35
CA TRP A 172 13.27 15.52 -6.80
C TRP A 172 12.40 14.68 -5.85
N PHE A 173 12.33 13.35 -6.02
CA PHE A 173 11.60 12.49 -5.10
C PHE A 173 12.15 12.59 -3.66
N GLU A 174 13.47 12.56 -3.51
CA GLU A 174 14.11 12.60 -2.20
C GLU A 174 14.13 14.00 -1.59
N ILE A 175 14.21 15.05 -2.41
CA ILE A 175 14.29 16.45 -1.94
C ILE A 175 12.93 17.14 -1.76
N GLU A 176 11.87 16.65 -2.41
CA GLU A 176 10.53 17.28 -2.34
C GLU A 176 9.47 16.32 -1.77
N VAL A 177 9.40 15.08 -2.24
CA VAL A 177 8.32 14.15 -1.86
C VAL A 177 8.56 13.56 -0.48
N LEU A 178 9.78 13.10 -0.19
CA LEU A 178 10.09 12.49 1.11
C LEU A 178 10.00 13.46 2.30
N PRO A 179 10.42 14.73 2.20
CA PRO A 179 10.21 15.70 3.28
C PRO A 179 8.73 15.94 3.58
N GLU A 180 7.88 16.11 2.54
CA GLU A 180 6.44 16.22 2.72
C GLU A 180 5.88 14.96 3.39
N LEU A 181 6.24 13.78 2.88
CA LEU A 181 5.78 12.50 3.43
C LEU A 181 6.09 12.43 4.93
N ARG A 182 7.32 12.74 5.33
CA ARG A 182 7.76 12.68 6.72
C ARG A 182 7.04 13.69 7.61
N SER A 183 6.87 14.93 7.16
CA SER A 183 6.12 15.94 7.91
C SER A 183 4.70 15.45 8.21
N ARG A 184 4.00 14.97 7.18
CA ARG A 184 2.61 14.53 7.29
C ARG A 184 2.48 13.25 8.10
N VAL A 185 3.43 12.33 7.99
CA VAL A 185 3.46 11.13 8.84
C VAL A 185 3.66 11.53 10.30
N GLN A 186 4.61 12.43 10.61
CA GLN A 186 4.89 12.89 11.98
C GLN A 186 3.70 13.63 12.62
N GLU A 187 2.92 14.39 11.85
CA GLU A 187 1.70 15.05 12.33
C GLU A 187 0.59 14.07 12.72
N LEU A 188 0.62 12.84 12.19
CA LEU A 188 -0.48 11.88 12.29
C LEU A 188 -0.19 10.68 13.21
N ILE A 189 1.06 10.49 13.66
CA ILE A 189 1.47 9.39 14.54
C ILE A 189 1.68 9.81 15.99
#